data_AF-A0A0F7SVF1-F1
#
_entry.id   AF-A0A0F7SVF1-F1
#
_cell.length_a   1.000
_cell.length_b   1.000
_cell.length_c   1.000
_cell.angle_alpha   90.00
_cell.angle_beta   90.00
_cell.angle_gamma   90.00
#
_symmetry.space_group_name_H-M   'P 1'
#
loop_
_entity.id
_entity.type
_entity.pdbx_description
1 polymer ?
#
loop_
_entity_poly.entity_id
_entity_poly.type
_entity_poly.pdbx_seq_one_letter_code
_entity_poly.pdbx_strand_id
1 'polypeptide(L)'
;MPDNIVECPICSGLLEESSINRHLDSSCEWLPGNRSSTPEIASAAISTSFPKPAQKLAPLFEAAVTSSSYQSTQVAPSVVDTFTASSGLKRRLSVKSEPRPTDHNSSVRQRSPSPAPLSKKPKHTSHDALMAVRPLAEVMRPKTIDEVFGQEELLSDGTLMKDLIRAGELGSCILWGPPGCGKTTLARVVANHSDSELRELSATSAGVGDVKKIIEQAGNMLKLTGKRTMLFIDEIHRFSKSQIDVFLLPVESGVLQLVGATTENPSFSINQALLSRCRVITLKKLSSSEVKKVLIRACRKWYQGHTSEVWLPPASEPPNSPKSDPNDFPPIPLLDDTLLSSLSSSANGDCRVALNSLETALNLIAKECRLRARLPDQGEPRLWKWDSEKKDALMKGLKRTLTFRYDRTGDARYDMISALHKSVRGSDGSAAMYWLARMLTAGEDPVYIARRIIVMASEDIGLADNHALPLLIWGVSSVFGEIVLFEMIRINLAHCVAYLAEAPKSTRSYEAYNRAEAACAPGELYDVPLQMRNAPTGLMKDLGYGAGYKYNPHYVHPIANEYLPFPLLNSSSFSATPCDSFLQAEGSAKGKRYDEDALSDWEVKSNGGERWKGREKS
;
A
#
# COMPACT_ATOMS: atom_id res chain seq x y z
N MET A 1 30.90 -58.15 29.72
CA MET A 1 31.16 -56.82 29.15
C MET A 1 30.72 -56.88 27.70
N PRO A 2 29.50 -56.48 27.34
CA PRO A 2 29.17 -56.20 25.95
C PRO A 2 29.34 -54.71 25.67
N ASP A 3 29.96 -54.40 24.54
CA ASP A 3 30.38 -53.08 24.09
C ASP A 3 29.19 -52.12 23.90
N ASN A 4 29.35 -50.87 24.34
CA ASN A 4 28.36 -49.81 24.12
C ASN A 4 28.25 -49.54 22.62
N ILE A 5 27.16 -50.00 22.00
CA ILE A 5 26.82 -49.70 20.61
C ILE A 5 25.95 -48.43 20.61
N VAL A 6 26.35 -47.44 19.81
CA VAL A 6 25.69 -46.15 19.61
C VAL A 6 25.33 -45.95 18.15
N GLU A 7 24.22 -45.27 17.91
CA GLU A 7 23.72 -44.97 16.56
C GLU A 7 24.38 -43.71 16.00
N CYS A 8 24.92 -43.81 14.79
CA CYS A 8 25.46 -42.66 14.07
C CYS A 8 24.33 -41.69 13.65
N PRO A 9 24.38 -40.40 14.02
CA PRO A 9 23.31 -39.45 13.74
C PRO A 9 23.17 -39.05 12.26
N ILE A 10 24.14 -39.42 11.41
CA ILE A 10 24.16 -39.03 9.99
C ILE A 10 23.64 -40.16 9.08
N CYS A 11 24.07 -41.41 9.32
CA CYS A 11 23.71 -42.56 8.49
C CYS A 11 22.84 -43.61 9.21
N SER A 12 22.54 -43.40 10.50
CA SER A 12 21.82 -44.34 11.36
C SER A 12 22.48 -45.73 11.50
N GLY A 13 23.78 -45.84 11.20
CA GLY A 13 24.57 -47.05 11.41
C GLY A 13 24.88 -47.29 12.89
N LEU A 14 24.65 -48.52 13.37
CA LEU A 14 25.00 -48.94 14.74
C LEU A 14 26.48 -49.32 14.82
N LEU A 15 27.23 -48.59 15.65
CA LEU A 15 28.68 -48.70 15.76
C LEU A 15 29.08 -48.73 17.23
N GLU A 16 30.20 -49.35 17.57
CA GLU A 16 30.75 -49.25 18.92
C GLU A 16 31.12 -47.79 19.24
N GLU A 17 30.89 -47.36 20.48
CA GLU A 17 31.18 -46.02 20.99
C GLU A 17 32.63 -45.59 20.77
N SER A 18 33.56 -46.54 20.80
CA SER A 18 34.98 -46.29 20.50
C SER A 18 35.24 -45.90 19.04
N SER A 19 34.35 -46.27 18.13
CA SER A 19 34.53 -46.16 16.67
C SER A 19 33.68 -45.06 16.02
N ILE A 20 32.72 -44.48 16.76
CA ILE A 20 31.74 -43.53 16.22
C ILE A 20 32.38 -42.22 15.73
N ASN A 21 33.34 -41.68 16.46
CA ASN A 21 34.02 -40.43 16.06
C ASN A 21 34.82 -40.65 14.76
N ARG A 22 35.50 -41.80 14.64
CA ARG A 22 36.25 -42.15 13.42
C ARG A 22 35.34 -42.34 12.22
N HIS A 23 34.16 -42.92 12.42
CA HIS A 23 33.15 -43.07 11.37
C HIS A 23 32.58 -41.71 10.94
N LEU A 24 32.28 -40.81 11.89
CA LEU A 24 31.81 -39.45 11.62
C LEU A 24 32.86 -38.62 10.87
N ASP A 25 34.13 -38.71 11.27
CA ASP A 25 35.24 -38.02 10.62
C ASP A 25 35.46 -38.52 9.17
N SER A 26 35.09 -39.77 8.87
CA SER A 26 35.12 -40.34 7.52
C SER A 26 33.89 -40.02 6.67
N SER A 27 33.00 -39.13 7.12
CA SER A 27 31.70 -38.87 6.47
C SER A 27 30.88 -40.15 6.24
N CYS A 28 30.95 -41.07 7.20
CA CYS A 28 30.27 -42.36 7.21
C CYS A 28 30.72 -43.39 6.16
N GLU A 29 31.87 -43.19 5.50
CA GLU A 29 32.38 -44.14 4.50
C GLU A 29 33.10 -45.36 5.10
N TRP A 30 33.62 -45.24 6.32
CA TRP A 30 34.37 -46.31 6.99
C TRP A 30 33.47 -47.19 7.86
N LEU A 31 33.51 -48.52 7.69
CA LEU A 31 32.80 -49.49 8.52
C LEU A 31 33.79 -50.42 9.28
N PRO A 32 33.59 -50.65 10.59
CA PRO A 32 34.39 -51.61 11.34
C PRO A 32 33.99 -53.05 11.01
N GLY A 33 34.95 -53.86 10.53
CA GLY A 33 34.86 -55.32 10.54
C GLY A 33 34.17 -55.98 9.34
N ASN A 34 34.92 -56.19 8.26
CA ASN A 34 34.54 -57.10 7.17
C ASN A 34 34.67 -58.57 7.65
N ARG A 35 33.55 -59.22 8.03
CA ARG A 35 33.44 -60.69 8.14
C ARG A 35 32.07 -61.19 7.65
N SER A 36 32.14 -62.20 6.82
CA SER A 36 31.13 -62.89 6.03
C SER A 36 29.99 -63.59 6.78
N SER A 37 28.87 -63.77 6.07
CA SER A 37 27.82 -64.83 6.14
C SER A 37 26.43 -64.47 6.73
N THR A 38 25.42 -64.44 5.85
CA THR A 38 23.97 -64.70 6.05
C THR A 38 23.70 -66.06 6.75
N PRO A 39 22.49 -66.43 7.27
CA PRO A 39 21.13 -66.02 6.85
C PRO A 39 20.02 -65.87 7.95
N GLU A 40 18.83 -65.43 7.49
CA GLU A 40 17.42 -65.68 7.90
C GLU A 40 17.04 -66.18 9.32
N ILE A 41 15.98 -65.60 9.91
CA ILE A 41 14.66 -66.24 10.19
C ILE A 41 13.76 -65.32 11.06
N ALA A 42 12.46 -65.46 10.80
CA ALA A 42 11.30 -64.72 11.29
C ALA A 42 10.92 -64.90 12.79
N SER A 43 10.02 -64.01 13.19
CA SER A 43 8.75 -64.27 13.90
C SER A 43 8.60 -63.94 15.39
N ALA A 44 7.40 -63.40 15.64
CA ALA A 44 6.56 -63.47 16.84
C ALA A 44 6.65 -62.36 17.91
N ALA A 45 5.59 -61.55 17.85
CA ALA A 45 4.99 -60.65 18.84
C ALA A 45 5.07 -61.07 20.31
N ILE A 46 4.95 -60.08 21.21
CA ILE A 46 3.84 -59.94 22.17
C ILE A 46 3.76 -58.48 22.68
N SER A 47 2.52 -58.05 22.85
CA SER A 47 2.00 -56.73 23.16
C SER A 47 2.07 -56.35 24.65
N THR A 48 2.00 -55.05 24.93
CA THR A 48 1.29 -54.31 26.01
C THR A 48 2.07 -53.01 26.34
N SER A 49 1.51 -51.83 26.65
CA SER A 49 0.24 -51.15 26.40
C SER A 49 0.38 -49.71 26.94
N PHE A 50 0.12 -48.68 26.09
CA PHE A 50 -0.29 -47.28 26.38
C PHE A 50 0.70 -46.28 27.06
N PRO A 51 0.45 -44.93 27.02
CA PRO A 51 0.90 -44.03 25.95
C PRO A 51 1.69 -42.79 26.46
N LYS A 52 2.51 -42.16 25.59
CA LYS A 52 3.23 -40.90 25.88
C LYS A 52 2.43 -39.67 25.42
N PRO A 53 2.45 -38.53 26.13
CA PRO A 53 2.17 -37.23 25.54
C PRO A 53 3.45 -36.62 24.95
N ALA A 54 3.32 -36.11 23.72
CA ALA A 54 4.34 -35.36 23.00
C ALA A 54 4.35 -33.89 23.44
N GLN A 55 5.53 -33.28 23.46
CA GLN A 55 5.82 -31.95 22.89
C GLN A 55 7.28 -31.56 23.17
N LYS A 56 8.06 -31.33 22.11
CA LYS A 56 9.16 -30.36 22.11
C LYS A 56 9.03 -29.50 20.87
N LEU A 57 8.84 -28.21 21.12
CA LEU A 57 9.07 -27.11 20.19
C LEU A 57 10.57 -27.04 19.86
N ALA A 58 10.89 -26.74 18.60
CA ALA A 58 12.19 -26.23 18.18
C ALA A 58 12.00 -24.82 17.56
N PRO A 59 12.96 -23.90 17.76
CA PRO A 59 12.91 -22.53 17.25
C PRO A 59 13.44 -22.42 15.81
N LEU A 60 12.96 -21.37 15.13
CA LEU A 60 13.26 -20.94 13.76
C LEU A 60 14.36 -19.85 13.76
N PHE A 61 15.42 -20.05 12.97
CA PHE A 61 16.34 -19.15 12.24
C PHE A 61 17.55 -20.06 11.88
N GLU A 62 17.99 -20.28 10.65
CA GLU A 62 18.41 -19.32 9.62
C GLU A 62 18.63 -20.04 8.26
N ALA A 63 18.71 -19.25 7.18
CA ALA A 63 18.67 -19.59 5.75
C ALA A 63 19.94 -20.32 5.23
N ALA A 64 20.12 -20.83 4.00
CA ALA A 64 19.54 -20.63 2.67
C ALA A 64 20.10 -21.71 1.68
N VAL A 65 19.59 -21.71 0.43
CA VAL A 65 20.28 -22.05 -0.84
C VAL A 65 20.03 -23.44 -1.50
N THR A 66 19.16 -23.37 -2.51
CA THR A 66 19.15 -23.98 -3.86
C THR A 66 18.79 -25.44 -4.17
N SER A 67 17.77 -25.51 -5.04
CA SER A 67 17.67 -26.22 -6.34
C SER A 67 17.32 -27.70 -6.39
N SER A 68 16.16 -27.93 -7.05
CA SER A 68 15.75 -29.15 -7.78
C SER A 68 15.57 -30.39 -6.89
N SER A 69 14.72 -31.37 -7.11
CA SER A 69 13.87 -31.76 -8.22
C SER A 69 13.09 -32.97 -7.68
N TYR A 70 11.83 -33.09 -8.10
CA TYR A 70 11.14 -34.37 -8.36
C TYR A 70 10.59 -35.24 -7.22
N GLN A 71 9.26 -35.40 -7.34
CA GLN A 71 8.47 -36.65 -7.32
C GLN A 71 8.04 -37.30 -6.00
N SER A 72 6.75 -37.06 -5.76
CA SER A 72 5.77 -38.00 -5.20
C SER A 72 5.60 -39.26 -6.07
N THR A 73 5.48 -40.41 -5.40
CA THR A 73 4.77 -41.63 -5.84
C THR A 73 3.80 -41.99 -4.71
N GLN A 74 2.52 -41.62 -4.78
CA GLN A 74 1.38 -42.31 -5.43
C GLN A 74 0.98 -43.66 -4.82
N VAL A 75 -0.27 -43.75 -4.36
CA VAL A 75 -1.24 -44.79 -4.78
C VAL A 75 -2.65 -44.18 -4.85
N ALA A 76 -3.31 -44.38 -5.99
CA ALA A 76 -4.65 -43.92 -6.38
C ALA A 76 -5.75 -44.99 -6.04
N PRO A 77 -7.01 -44.92 -6.54
CA PRO A 77 -7.27 -45.16 -7.98
C PRO A 77 -8.43 -44.39 -8.65
N SER A 78 -8.21 -44.15 -9.96
CA SER A 78 -9.12 -44.23 -11.14
C SER A 78 -10.46 -43.47 -11.15
N VAL A 79 -10.85 -42.72 -12.21
CA VAL A 79 -11.04 -43.10 -13.64
C VAL A 79 -10.84 -41.80 -14.49
N VAL A 80 -9.83 -41.59 -15.36
CA VAL A 80 -9.53 -42.10 -16.75
C VAL A 80 -10.59 -41.64 -17.79
N ASP A 81 -10.35 -40.98 -18.94
CA ASP A 81 -9.19 -40.41 -19.68
C ASP A 81 -9.76 -39.39 -20.71
N THR A 82 -9.16 -38.23 -21.00
CA THR A 82 -7.97 -37.93 -21.86
C THR A 82 -8.25 -38.23 -23.36
N PHE A 83 -8.18 -37.25 -24.29
CA PHE A 83 -6.94 -36.82 -24.94
C PHE A 83 -7.03 -35.49 -25.72
N THR A 84 -5.87 -34.84 -25.78
CA THR A 84 -5.52 -33.55 -26.34
C THR A 84 -4.91 -33.63 -27.76
N ALA A 85 -5.04 -32.49 -28.46
CA ALA A 85 -4.14 -31.91 -29.47
C ALA A 85 -3.91 -32.60 -30.83
N SER A 86 -4.21 -31.89 -31.93
CA SER A 86 -3.20 -31.16 -32.72
C SER A 86 -3.68 -30.79 -34.13
N SER A 87 -3.21 -29.62 -34.58
CA SER A 87 -2.89 -29.23 -35.97
C SER A 87 -3.72 -29.70 -37.17
N GLY A 88 -4.18 -28.72 -37.96
CA GLY A 88 -3.98 -28.74 -39.41
C GLY A 88 -5.19 -29.03 -40.30
N LEU A 89 -5.27 -28.21 -41.35
CA LEU A 89 -5.98 -28.38 -42.62
C LEU A 89 -7.50 -28.11 -42.71
N LYS A 90 -7.77 -27.06 -43.50
CA LYS A 90 -8.90 -26.89 -44.43
C LYS A 90 -9.59 -28.20 -44.82
N ARG A 91 -10.90 -28.29 -44.55
CA ARG A 91 -11.85 -28.80 -45.56
C ARG A 91 -13.30 -28.42 -45.25
N ARG A 92 -13.91 -27.78 -46.26
CA ARG A 92 -15.35 -27.83 -46.58
C ARG A 92 -15.90 -29.22 -46.28
N LEU A 93 -17.11 -29.30 -45.71
CA LEU A 93 -18.08 -30.31 -46.13
C LEU A 93 -19.51 -29.90 -45.75
N SER A 94 -20.30 -29.91 -46.82
CA SER A 94 -21.76 -29.88 -46.90
C SER A 94 -22.40 -31.03 -46.13
N VAL A 95 -23.47 -30.74 -45.39
CA VAL A 95 -24.42 -31.76 -44.94
C VAL A 95 -25.65 -31.71 -45.83
N LYS A 96 -25.88 -32.82 -46.53
CA LYS A 96 -27.09 -33.14 -47.29
C LYS A 96 -28.18 -33.55 -46.30
N SER A 97 -29.37 -32.98 -46.48
CA SER A 97 -30.64 -33.42 -45.89
C SER A 97 -31.25 -34.55 -46.73
N GLU A 98 -31.77 -35.58 -46.07
CA GLU A 98 -32.65 -36.59 -46.67
C GLU A 98 -34.12 -36.12 -46.74
N PRO A 99 -34.96 -36.70 -47.62
CA PRO A 99 -36.09 -35.98 -48.20
C PRO A 99 -37.48 -36.63 -47.99
N ARG A 100 -38.48 -35.86 -48.46
CA ARG A 100 -39.81 -36.20 -49.03
C ARG A 100 -41.04 -36.25 -48.10
N PRO A 101 -42.29 -36.11 -48.64
CA PRO A 101 -42.71 -35.79 -50.03
C PRO A 101 -43.80 -34.69 -50.17
N THR A 102 -43.72 -33.91 -51.26
CA THR A 102 -44.72 -33.71 -52.36
C THR A 102 -45.92 -32.81 -52.09
N ASP A 103 -46.04 -31.72 -52.87
CA ASP A 103 -47.11 -31.63 -53.87
C ASP A 103 -46.82 -30.58 -54.96
N HIS A 104 -47.27 -30.91 -56.17
CA HIS A 104 -47.14 -30.15 -57.42
C HIS A 104 -48.18 -29.03 -57.51
N ASN A 105 -47.81 -27.82 -57.99
CA ASN A 105 -48.26 -27.37 -59.31
C ASN A 105 -47.61 -26.07 -59.83
N SER A 106 -47.49 -26.07 -61.15
CA SER A 106 -47.07 -25.09 -62.15
C SER A 106 -47.41 -23.59 -61.95
N SER A 107 -46.49 -22.68 -62.34
CA SER A 107 -46.61 -21.80 -63.53
C SER A 107 -45.62 -20.61 -63.58
N VAL A 108 -44.90 -20.52 -64.71
CA VAL A 108 -44.63 -19.36 -65.60
C VAL A 108 -44.18 -17.98 -65.04
N ARG A 109 -42.95 -17.58 -65.48
CA ARG A 109 -42.39 -16.24 -65.84
C ARG A 109 -42.68 -15.00 -64.96
N GLN A 110 -41.62 -14.30 -64.56
CA GLN A 110 -41.18 -13.01 -65.15
C GLN A 110 -39.82 -12.55 -64.58
N ARG A 111 -38.96 -11.99 -65.45
CA ARG A 111 -37.71 -11.28 -65.14
C ARG A 111 -37.98 -9.77 -65.03
N SER A 112 -37.40 -9.10 -64.04
CA SER A 112 -36.88 -7.70 -64.09
C SER A 112 -36.21 -7.36 -62.73
N PRO A 113 -35.45 -6.26 -62.58
CA PRO A 113 -33.99 -6.23 -62.60
C PRO A 113 -33.33 -5.99 -61.23
N SER A 114 -32.02 -6.25 -61.18
CA SER A 114 -31.11 -6.07 -60.03
C SER A 114 -31.02 -4.63 -59.48
N PRO A 115 -30.93 -4.43 -58.15
CA PRO A 115 -30.45 -3.18 -57.56
C PRO A 115 -28.91 -3.17 -57.43
N ALA A 116 -28.34 -1.98 -57.62
CA ALA A 116 -26.92 -1.64 -57.68
C ALA A 116 -26.10 -2.04 -56.42
N PRO A 117 -24.77 -2.22 -56.53
CA PRO A 117 -23.94 -2.64 -55.41
C PRO A 117 -23.76 -1.51 -54.39
N LEU A 118 -24.09 -1.81 -53.14
CA LEU A 118 -23.82 -0.98 -51.96
C LEU A 118 -22.33 -0.60 -51.89
N SER A 119 -22.09 0.71 -51.76
CA SER A 119 -20.78 1.31 -51.50
C SER A 119 -20.08 0.65 -50.30
N LYS A 120 -18.86 0.17 -50.53
CA LYS A 120 -18.00 -0.42 -49.49
C LYS A 120 -17.70 0.63 -48.40
N LYS A 121 -18.08 0.34 -47.16
CA LYS A 121 -17.67 1.14 -45.98
C LYS A 121 -16.13 1.18 -45.88
N PRO A 122 -15.53 2.32 -45.50
CA PRO A 122 -14.08 2.43 -45.36
C PRO A 122 -13.58 1.52 -44.24
N LYS A 123 -12.46 0.84 -44.46
CA LYS A 123 -11.78 0.04 -43.45
C LYS A 123 -11.18 0.98 -42.39
N HIS A 124 -11.78 1.04 -41.20
CA HIS A 124 -11.18 1.74 -40.06
C HIS A 124 -9.81 1.11 -39.74
N THR A 125 -8.79 1.95 -39.54
CA THR A 125 -7.46 1.48 -39.12
C THR A 125 -7.50 1.07 -37.65
N SER A 126 -6.62 0.16 -37.22
CA SER A 126 -6.53 -0.28 -35.81
C SER A 126 -6.27 0.87 -34.84
N HIS A 127 -5.63 1.95 -35.32
CA HIS A 127 -5.38 3.17 -34.57
C HIS A 127 -6.66 3.98 -34.30
N ASP A 128 -7.59 4.04 -35.27
CA ASP A 128 -8.89 4.73 -35.10
C ASP A 128 -9.79 4.00 -34.10
N ALA A 129 -9.76 2.66 -34.11
CA ALA A 129 -10.48 1.84 -33.15
C ALA A 129 -9.92 2.00 -31.73
N LEU A 130 -8.59 2.10 -31.57
CA LEU A 130 -7.96 2.34 -30.27
C LEU A 130 -8.25 3.76 -29.75
N MET A 131 -8.28 4.77 -30.61
CA MET A 131 -8.67 6.14 -30.29
C MET A 131 -10.12 6.25 -29.81
N ALA A 132 -11.04 5.47 -30.42
CA ALA A 132 -12.46 5.47 -30.08
C ALA A 132 -12.80 4.83 -28.72
N VAL A 133 -11.89 4.03 -28.14
CA VAL A 133 -12.12 3.30 -26.87
C VAL A 133 -11.33 3.90 -25.70
N ARG A 134 -10.59 5.00 -25.91
CA ARG A 134 -9.82 5.64 -24.83
C ARG A 134 -10.74 6.19 -23.74
N PRO A 135 -10.47 5.91 -22.45
CA PRO A 135 -11.20 6.50 -21.34
C PRO A 135 -11.13 8.04 -21.37
N LEU A 136 -12.19 8.69 -20.89
CA LEU A 136 -12.27 10.14 -20.84
C LEU A 136 -11.09 10.76 -20.07
N ALA A 137 -10.65 10.10 -18.99
CA ALA A 137 -9.50 10.54 -18.21
C ALA A 137 -8.20 10.67 -19.04
N GLU A 138 -7.98 9.79 -20.02
CA GLU A 138 -6.83 9.84 -20.91
C GLU A 138 -7.01 10.91 -22.00
N VAL A 139 -8.22 11.02 -22.56
CA VAL A 139 -8.56 12.03 -23.57
C VAL A 139 -8.45 13.45 -23.01
N MET A 140 -8.76 13.63 -21.73
CA MET A 140 -8.74 14.93 -21.05
C MET A 140 -7.38 15.34 -20.53
N ARG A 141 -6.34 14.51 -20.66
CA ARG A 141 -5.02 14.83 -20.13
C ARG A 141 -4.47 16.13 -20.77
N PRO A 142 -4.12 17.15 -19.96
CA PRO A 142 -3.46 18.37 -20.40
C PRO A 142 -2.24 18.13 -21.30
N LYS A 143 -2.07 18.98 -22.32
CA LYS A 143 -0.90 18.94 -23.21
C LYS A 143 0.13 20.01 -22.89
N THR A 144 -0.33 21.14 -22.37
CA THR A 144 0.49 22.31 -22.02
C THR A 144 0.40 22.59 -20.52
N ILE A 145 1.33 23.40 -20.01
CA ILE A 145 1.37 23.76 -18.58
C ILE A 145 0.16 24.60 -18.15
N ASP A 146 -0.32 25.48 -19.01
CA ASP A 146 -1.45 26.37 -18.72
C ASP A 146 -2.80 25.63 -18.68
N GLU A 147 -2.83 24.37 -19.13
CA GLU A 147 -4.00 23.50 -19.07
C GLU A 147 -4.10 22.68 -17.78
N VAL A 148 -3.08 22.73 -16.91
CA VAL A 148 -3.03 22.01 -15.63
C VAL A 148 -3.78 22.81 -14.56
N PHE A 149 -4.74 22.18 -13.89
CA PHE A 149 -5.52 22.80 -12.81
C PHE A 149 -5.02 22.37 -11.42
N GLY A 150 -5.16 23.27 -10.44
CA GLY A 150 -5.06 22.97 -9.01
C GLY A 150 -3.67 22.92 -8.39
N GLN A 151 -2.63 23.30 -9.14
CA GLN A 151 -1.27 23.42 -8.63
C GLN A 151 -0.78 24.86 -8.78
N GLU A 152 -1.64 25.84 -8.47
CA GLU A 152 -1.38 27.27 -8.69
C GLU A 152 -0.14 27.76 -7.92
N GLU A 153 0.11 27.26 -6.72
CA GLU A 153 1.32 27.58 -5.93
C GLU A 153 2.62 27.17 -6.63
N LEU A 154 2.57 26.14 -7.48
CA LEU A 154 3.73 25.63 -8.22
C LEU A 154 3.76 26.10 -9.68
N LEU A 155 2.61 26.42 -10.28
CA LEU A 155 2.46 26.66 -11.72
C LEU A 155 1.87 28.04 -12.07
N SER A 156 1.77 28.95 -11.09
CA SER A 156 1.39 30.35 -11.34
C SER A 156 2.50 31.12 -12.06
N ASP A 157 2.12 32.16 -12.79
CA ASP A 157 3.09 33.00 -13.49
C ASP A 157 4.04 33.68 -12.49
N GLY A 158 5.34 33.66 -12.79
CA GLY A 158 6.40 34.16 -11.92
C GLY A 158 6.95 33.16 -10.90
N THR A 159 6.46 31.91 -10.89
CA THR A 159 7.05 30.85 -10.07
C THR A 159 8.26 30.22 -10.77
N LEU A 160 9.33 29.99 -10.00
CA LEU A 160 10.55 29.32 -10.48
C LEU A 160 10.25 27.98 -11.18
N MET A 161 9.27 27.23 -10.67
CA MET A 161 8.88 25.94 -11.22
C MET A 161 8.28 26.05 -12.62
N LYS A 162 7.37 27.02 -12.85
CA LYS A 162 6.80 27.26 -14.18
C LYS A 162 7.89 27.68 -15.17
N ASP A 163 8.81 28.53 -14.74
CA ASP A 163 9.90 29.03 -15.58
C ASP A 163 10.89 27.90 -15.94
N LEU A 164 11.27 27.06 -14.98
CA LEU A 164 12.12 25.89 -15.23
C LEU A 164 11.48 24.87 -16.19
N ILE A 165 10.16 24.65 -16.09
CA ILE A 165 9.45 23.76 -17.01
C ILE A 165 9.39 24.37 -18.41
N ARG A 166 9.08 25.67 -18.52
CA ARG A 166 9.06 26.38 -19.82
C ARG A 166 10.44 26.43 -20.49
N ALA A 167 11.50 26.55 -19.69
CA ALA A 167 12.88 26.48 -20.16
C ALA A 167 13.36 25.06 -20.51
N GLY A 168 12.63 24.01 -20.09
CA GLY A 168 13.04 22.62 -20.29
C GLY A 168 14.17 22.17 -19.36
N GLU A 169 14.44 22.91 -18.28
CA GLU A 169 15.61 22.73 -17.40
C GLU A 169 15.26 22.18 -16.00
N LEU A 170 14.07 21.59 -15.83
CA LEU A 170 13.62 21.09 -14.52
C LEU A 170 14.58 20.08 -13.86
N GLY A 171 15.35 19.33 -14.66
CA GLY A 171 16.22 18.26 -14.18
C GLY A 171 15.44 17.04 -13.70
N SER A 172 16.12 16.14 -12.98
CA SER A 172 15.49 14.95 -12.40
C SER A 172 14.66 15.31 -11.18
N CYS A 173 13.46 14.75 -11.06
CA CYS A 173 12.53 15.09 -9.99
C CYS A 173 11.66 13.91 -9.54
N ILE A 174 11.14 14.02 -8.32
CA ILE A 174 10.17 13.10 -7.74
C ILE A 174 8.88 13.88 -7.48
N LEU A 175 7.82 13.52 -8.19
CA LEU A 175 6.47 14.01 -8.02
C LEU A 175 5.80 13.23 -6.88
N TRP A 176 5.63 13.88 -5.73
CA TRP A 176 4.96 13.31 -4.57
C TRP A 176 3.57 13.91 -4.42
N GLY A 177 2.54 13.07 -4.36
CA GLY A 177 1.21 13.55 -4.04
C GLY A 177 0.15 12.46 -4.12
N PRO A 178 -1.07 12.76 -3.68
CA PRO A 178 -2.18 11.80 -3.62
C PRO A 178 -2.58 11.28 -5.02
N PRO A 179 -3.35 10.18 -5.12
CA PRO A 179 -3.86 9.71 -6.41
C PRO A 179 -4.71 10.79 -7.09
N GLY A 180 -4.62 10.88 -8.42
CA GLY A 180 -5.46 11.79 -9.20
C GLY A 180 -5.09 13.27 -9.17
N CYS A 181 -4.03 13.68 -8.47
CA CYS A 181 -3.57 15.08 -8.45
C CYS A 181 -2.83 15.56 -9.71
N GLY A 182 -2.56 14.65 -10.66
CA GLY A 182 -1.94 14.99 -11.94
C GLY A 182 -0.45 14.65 -12.09
N LYS A 183 0.15 13.81 -11.25
CA LYS A 183 1.57 13.37 -11.37
C LYS A 183 1.97 12.94 -12.79
N THR A 184 1.32 11.92 -13.34
CA THR A 184 1.59 11.41 -14.70
C THR A 184 1.35 12.48 -15.76
N THR A 185 0.33 13.32 -15.58
CA THR A 185 0.03 14.43 -16.48
C THR A 185 1.15 15.46 -16.50
N LEU A 186 1.61 15.86 -15.32
CA LEU A 186 2.68 16.83 -15.18
C LEU A 186 3.98 16.32 -15.80
N ALA A 187 4.33 15.04 -15.57
CA ALA A 187 5.50 14.43 -16.20
C ALA A 187 5.47 14.52 -17.74
N ARG A 188 4.31 14.25 -18.37
CA ARG A 188 4.14 14.42 -19.82
C ARG A 188 4.26 15.86 -20.28
N VAL A 189 3.69 16.79 -19.51
CA VAL A 189 3.81 18.23 -19.81
C VAL A 189 5.27 18.67 -19.75
N VAL A 190 6.04 18.22 -18.76
CA VAL A 190 7.48 18.50 -18.66
C VAL A 190 8.23 17.93 -19.87
N ALA A 191 7.94 16.70 -20.27
CA ALA A 191 8.56 16.07 -21.44
C ALA A 191 8.30 16.84 -22.74
N ASN A 192 7.09 17.38 -22.91
CA ASN A 192 6.74 18.19 -24.10
C ASN A 192 7.55 19.49 -24.20
N HIS A 193 8.07 20.02 -23.08
CA HIS A 193 8.87 21.25 -23.07
C HIS A 193 10.38 20.98 -23.10
N SER A 194 10.85 19.79 -22.70
CA SER A 194 12.28 19.49 -22.53
C SER A 194 12.98 18.91 -23.78
N ASP A 195 12.38 18.97 -24.98
CA ASP A 195 12.83 18.33 -26.24
C ASP A 195 13.50 16.95 -26.03
N SER A 196 12.88 16.14 -25.17
CA SER A 196 13.41 14.83 -24.74
C SER A 196 12.48 13.71 -25.17
N GLU A 197 13.02 12.54 -25.47
CA GLU A 197 12.20 11.35 -25.71
C GLU A 197 11.61 10.85 -24.39
N LEU A 198 10.28 10.85 -24.26
CA LEU A 198 9.59 10.32 -23.09
C LEU A 198 9.47 8.78 -23.18
N ARG A 199 9.95 8.09 -22.16
CA ARG A 199 9.70 6.67 -21.92
C ARG A 199 8.96 6.49 -20.61
N GLU A 200 7.85 5.77 -20.65
CA GLU A 200 7.03 5.48 -19.47
C GLU A 200 7.27 4.06 -18.97
N LEU A 201 7.44 3.92 -17.67
CA LEU A 201 7.62 2.66 -16.98
C LEU A 201 6.73 2.63 -15.73
N SER A 202 6.08 1.51 -15.46
CA SER A 202 5.37 1.30 -14.19
C SER A 202 6.20 0.41 -13.30
N ALA A 203 6.51 0.86 -12.08
CA ALA A 203 7.30 0.08 -11.13
C ALA A 203 6.62 -1.22 -10.67
N THR A 204 5.30 -1.34 -10.85
CA THR A 204 4.52 -2.55 -10.52
C THR A 204 4.72 -3.70 -11.50
N SER A 205 5.09 -3.40 -12.75
CA SER A 205 5.21 -4.41 -13.81
C SER A 205 6.63 -4.56 -14.34
N ALA A 206 7.55 -3.65 -13.99
CA ALA A 206 8.89 -3.61 -14.54
C ALA A 206 9.92 -4.32 -13.66
N GLY A 207 10.77 -5.14 -14.28
CA GLY A 207 11.92 -5.76 -13.63
C GLY A 207 13.20 -4.93 -13.76
N VAL A 208 14.28 -5.36 -13.07
CA VAL A 208 15.63 -4.76 -13.18
C VAL A 208 16.14 -4.81 -14.64
N GLY A 209 15.81 -5.87 -15.37
CA GLY A 209 16.24 -6.05 -16.76
C GLY A 209 15.65 -5.01 -17.72
N ASP A 210 14.39 -4.62 -17.53
CA ASP A 210 13.72 -3.62 -18.37
C ASP A 210 14.32 -2.23 -18.15
N VAL A 211 14.61 -1.90 -16.89
CA VAL A 211 15.30 -0.66 -16.49
C VAL A 211 16.67 -0.54 -17.18
N LYS A 212 17.48 -1.60 -17.12
CA LYS A 212 18.82 -1.60 -17.75
C LYS A 212 18.75 -1.41 -19.27
N LYS A 213 17.81 -2.08 -19.94
CA LYS A 213 17.60 -1.91 -21.39
C LYS A 213 17.23 -0.47 -21.76
N ILE A 214 16.38 0.18 -20.96
CA ILE A 214 16.00 1.58 -21.19
C ILE A 214 17.20 2.51 -21.01
N ILE A 215 18.01 2.29 -19.98
CA ILE A 215 19.23 3.08 -19.73
C ILE A 215 20.23 2.95 -20.89
N GLU A 216 20.42 1.73 -21.40
CA GLU A 216 21.30 1.48 -22.55
C GLU A 216 20.77 2.18 -23.82
N GLN A 217 19.45 2.08 -24.08
CA GLN A 217 18.80 2.79 -25.18
C GLN A 217 18.95 4.30 -25.05
N ALA A 218 18.79 4.86 -23.85
CA ALA A 218 18.97 6.28 -23.58
C ALA A 218 20.41 6.74 -23.85
N GLY A 219 21.40 5.96 -23.40
CA GLY A 219 22.81 6.24 -23.68
C GLY A 219 23.16 6.22 -25.16
N ASN A 220 22.60 5.25 -25.91
CA ASN A 220 22.78 5.17 -27.36
C ASN A 220 22.09 6.33 -28.09
N MET A 221 20.88 6.71 -27.66
CA MET A 221 20.13 7.84 -28.21
C MET A 221 20.90 9.15 -28.04
N LEU A 222 21.44 9.38 -26.84
CA LEU A 222 22.21 10.58 -26.54
C LEU A 222 23.48 10.66 -27.40
N LYS A 223 24.18 9.53 -27.61
CA LYS A 223 25.37 9.47 -28.46
C LYS A 223 25.08 9.69 -29.95
N LEU A 224 23.96 9.16 -30.46
CA LEU A 224 23.63 9.19 -31.88
C LEU A 224 22.90 10.45 -32.33
N THR A 225 21.99 10.96 -31.49
CA THR A 225 21.07 12.05 -31.85
C THR A 225 21.31 13.33 -31.05
N GLY A 226 22.08 13.26 -29.96
CA GLY A 226 22.21 14.35 -28.99
C GLY A 226 20.96 14.60 -28.13
N LYS A 227 19.86 13.86 -28.36
CA LYS A 227 18.63 14.02 -27.59
C LYS A 227 18.68 13.26 -26.28
N ARG A 228 18.23 13.90 -25.21
CA ARG A 228 18.10 13.30 -23.87
C ARG A 228 16.85 12.42 -23.81
N THR A 229 16.90 11.42 -22.95
CA THR A 229 15.73 10.58 -22.64
C THR A 229 15.20 10.95 -21.26
N MET A 230 13.89 11.20 -21.20
CA MET A 230 13.16 11.37 -19.95
C MET A 230 12.47 10.05 -19.60
N LEU A 231 12.86 9.44 -18.49
CA LEU A 231 12.20 8.25 -17.98
C LEU A 231 11.20 8.64 -16.89
N PHE A 232 9.92 8.44 -17.20
CA PHE A 232 8.85 8.54 -16.21
C PHE A 232 8.61 7.18 -15.55
N ILE A 233 8.71 7.15 -14.22
CA ILE A 233 8.45 5.94 -13.42
C ILE A 233 7.24 6.18 -12.52
N ASP A 234 6.15 5.50 -12.81
CA ASP A 234 4.96 5.53 -11.95
C ASP A 234 5.11 4.59 -10.75
N GLU A 235 4.60 5.00 -9.61
CA GLU A 235 4.66 4.28 -8.32
C GLU A 235 6.10 3.86 -7.93
N ILE A 236 7.08 4.76 -8.08
CA ILE A 236 8.52 4.48 -7.87
C ILE A 236 8.86 3.85 -6.51
N HIS A 237 8.04 4.09 -5.48
CA HIS A 237 8.17 3.49 -4.15
C HIS A 237 8.03 1.96 -4.15
N ARG A 238 7.52 1.35 -5.22
CA ARG A 238 7.38 -0.11 -5.36
C ARG A 238 8.69 -0.80 -5.73
N PHE A 239 9.69 -0.08 -6.20
CA PHE A 239 10.99 -0.65 -6.50
C PHE A 239 11.76 -1.02 -5.23
N SER A 240 12.48 -2.14 -5.30
CA SER A 240 13.44 -2.51 -4.28
C SER A 240 14.59 -1.51 -4.23
N LYS A 241 15.29 -1.45 -3.09
CA LYS A 241 16.50 -0.61 -2.95
C LYS A 241 17.54 -0.91 -4.05
N SER A 242 17.73 -2.19 -4.37
CA SER A 242 18.64 -2.63 -5.45
C SER A 242 18.20 -2.19 -6.85
N GLN A 243 16.90 -2.04 -7.11
CA GLN A 243 16.39 -1.48 -8.37
C GLN A 243 16.63 0.03 -8.45
N ILE A 244 16.45 0.74 -7.33
CA ILE A 244 16.65 2.19 -7.23
C ILE A 244 18.12 2.56 -7.47
N ASP A 245 19.06 1.76 -6.95
CA ASP A 245 20.50 2.02 -7.08
C ASP A 245 20.99 2.02 -8.55
N VAL A 246 20.29 1.32 -9.45
CA VAL A 246 20.61 1.28 -10.89
C VAL A 246 20.49 2.66 -11.55
N PHE A 247 19.67 3.56 -11.00
CA PHE A 247 19.45 4.90 -11.55
C PHE A 247 20.51 5.92 -11.15
N LEU A 248 21.34 5.65 -10.13
CA LEU A 248 22.24 6.65 -9.56
C LEU A 248 23.23 7.20 -10.60
N LEU A 249 24.00 6.31 -11.24
CA LEU A 249 25.02 6.72 -12.22
C LEU A 249 24.43 7.34 -13.49
N PRO A 250 23.35 6.80 -14.12
CA PRO A 250 22.72 7.44 -15.28
C PRO A 250 22.14 8.83 -15.00
N VAL A 251 21.64 9.07 -13.79
CA VAL A 251 21.11 10.38 -13.38
C VAL A 251 22.25 11.39 -13.16
N GLU A 252 23.34 11.00 -12.50
CA GLU A 252 24.51 11.88 -12.29
C GLU A 252 25.22 12.26 -13.59
N SER A 253 25.38 11.29 -14.48
CA SER A 253 26.05 11.51 -15.76
C SER A 253 25.21 12.32 -16.76
N GLY A 254 23.95 12.62 -16.43
CA GLY A 254 23.03 13.34 -17.31
C GLY A 254 22.56 12.55 -18.52
N VAL A 255 22.84 11.23 -18.56
CA VAL A 255 22.36 10.32 -19.61
C VAL A 255 20.83 10.19 -19.54
N LEU A 256 20.29 10.21 -18.32
CA LEU A 256 18.88 10.01 -18.06
C LEU A 256 18.31 11.13 -17.19
N GLN A 257 17.23 11.77 -17.66
CA GLN A 257 16.40 12.60 -16.81
C GLN A 257 15.31 11.73 -16.18
N LEU A 258 15.33 11.59 -14.86
CA LEU A 258 14.39 10.75 -14.13
C LEU A 258 13.22 11.59 -13.59
N VAL A 259 11.99 11.18 -13.89
CA VAL A 259 10.77 11.72 -13.27
C VAL A 259 10.03 10.58 -12.57
N GLY A 260 10.19 10.47 -11.25
CA GLY A 260 9.49 9.47 -10.45
C GLY A 260 8.15 10.00 -9.91
N ALA A 261 7.11 9.19 -9.87
CA ALA A 261 5.84 9.52 -9.22
C ALA A 261 5.59 8.61 -8.02
N THR A 262 5.17 9.18 -6.89
CA THR A 262 4.82 8.42 -5.68
C THR A 262 3.60 9.01 -4.96
N THR A 263 2.79 8.13 -4.37
CA THR A 263 1.72 8.48 -3.44
C THR A 263 2.18 8.50 -1.99
N GLU A 264 3.17 7.66 -1.66
CA GLU A 264 3.80 7.57 -0.34
C GLU A 264 4.92 8.61 -0.18
N ASN A 265 5.23 8.98 1.07
CA ASN A 265 6.31 9.91 1.36
C ASN A 265 7.65 9.36 0.83
N PRO A 266 8.36 10.12 -0.03
CA PRO A 266 9.58 9.65 -0.69
C PRO A 266 10.72 9.34 0.28
N SER A 267 10.76 9.98 1.46
CA SER A 267 11.82 9.76 2.45
C SER A 267 11.83 8.36 3.07
N PHE A 268 10.70 7.64 3.02
CA PHE A 268 10.60 6.28 3.56
C PHE A 268 10.88 5.19 2.52
N SER A 269 10.52 5.43 1.27
CA SER A 269 10.54 4.43 0.21
C SER A 269 11.74 4.57 -0.73
N ILE A 270 12.28 5.78 -0.89
CA ILE A 270 13.40 6.07 -1.79
C ILE A 270 14.67 6.28 -0.98
N ASN A 271 15.80 5.76 -1.48
CA ASN A 271 17.09 5.95 -0.82
C ASN A 271 17.53 7.44 -0.84
N GLN A 272 18.29 7.85 0.17
CA GLN A 272 18.80 9.23 0.25
C GLN A 272 19.75 9.56 -0.91
N ALA A 273 20.42 8.55 -1.47
CA ALA A 273 21.27 8.72 -2.64
C ALA A 273 20.47 9.25 -3.84
N LEU A 274 19.33 8.67 -4.20
CA LEU A 274 18.55 9.18 -5.32
C LEU A 274 17.87 10.52 -4.97
N LEU A 275 17.38 10.70 -3.74
CA LEU A 275 16.77 11.95 -3.31
C LEU A 275 17.75 13.14 -3.34
N SER A 276 19.03 12.93 -3.04
CA SER A 276 20.03 13.99 -3.17
C SER A 276 20.28 14.46 -4.61
N ARG A 277 19.88 13.66 -5.61
CA ARG A 277 20.07 13.91 -7.05
C ARG A 277 18.77 14.31 -7.76
N CYS A 278 17.63 14.28 -7.05
CA CYS A 278 16.32 14.55 -7.61
C CYS A 278 15.60 15.62 -6.79
N ARG A 279 14.98 16.59 -7.46
CA ARG A 279 14.13 17.58 -6.78
C ARG A 279 12.80 16.95 -6.35
N VAL A 280 12.42 17.05 -5.08
CA VAL A 280 11.11 16.59 -4.62
C VAL A 280 10.08 17.70 -4.84
N ILE A 281 9.02 17.39 -5.59
CA ILE A 281 7.92 18.31 -5.92
C ILE A 281 6.64 17.75 -5.33
N THR A 282 6.06 18.48 -4.38
CA THR A 282 4.85 18.06 -3.66
C THR A 282 3.59 18.61 -4.34
N LEU A 283 2.71 17.73 -4.80
CA LEU A 283 1.42 18.07 -5.39
C LEU A 283 0.31 17.95 -4.35
N LYS A 284 -0.59 18.94 -4.34
CA LYS A 284 -1.73 18.97 -3.41
C LYS A 284 -2.96 18.27 -4.01
N LYS A 285 -3.90 17.87 -3.13
CA LYS A 285 -5.26 17.50 -3.56
C LYS A 285 -5.92 18.71 -4.18
N LEU A 286 -6.66 18.50 -5.27
CA LEU A 286 -7.43 19.57 -5.88
C LEU A 286 -8.65 19.88 -5.00
N SER A 287 -8.97 21.16 -4.88
CA SER A 287 -10.21 21.62 -4.27
C SER A 287 -11.43 21.21 -5.10
N SER A 288 -12.60 21.14 -4.48
CA SER A 288 -13.84 20.80 -5.19
C SER A 288 -14.15 21.78 -6.33
N SER A 289 -13.81 23.06 -6.18
CA SER A 289 -14.00 24.07 -7.23
C SER A 289 -13.06 23.83 -8.43
N GLU A 290 -11.82 23.42 -8.20
CA GLU A 290 -10.86 23.08 -9.27
C GLU A 290 -11.26 21.80 -10.00
N VAL A 291 -11.66 20.75 -9.27
CA VAL A 291 -12.18 19.52 -9.88
C VAL A 291 -13.40 19.83 -10.74
N LYS A 292 -14.30 20.71 -10.27
CA LYS A 292 -15.47 21.15 -11.05
C LYS A 292 -15.07 21.82 -12.37
N LYS A 293 -14.03 22.68 -12.38
CA LYS A 293 -13.48 23.26 -13.63
C LYS A 293 -13.01 22.19 -14.62
N VAL A 294 -12.32 21.14 -14.12
CA VAL A 294 -11.89 20.00 -14.95
C VAL A 294 -13.08 19.25 -15.54
N LEU A 295 -14.13 19.00 -14.75
CA LEU A 295 -15.34 18.33 -15.21
C LEU A 295 -16.07 19.14 -16.29
N ILE A 296 -16.19 20.47 -16.11
CA ILE A 296 -16.80 21.35 -17.12
C ILE A 296 -16.03 21.29 -18.44
N ARG A 297 -14.68 21.34 -18.38
CA ARG A 297 -13.82 21.19 -19.55
C ARG A 297 -14.05 19.85 -20.25
N ALA A 298 -14.21 18.77 -19.47
CA ALA A 298 -14.46 17.43 -19.99
C ALA A 298 -15.81 17.30 -20.68
N CYS A 299 -16.88 17.84 -20.08
CA CYS A 299 -18.20 17.91 -20.71
C CYS A 299 -18.15 18.61 -22.07
N ARG A 300 -17.45 19.75 -22.16
CA ARG A 300 -17.32 20.51 -23.41
C ARG A 300 -16.65 19.69 -24.51
N LYS A 301 -15.52 19.05 -24.18
CA LYS A 301 -14.77 18.24 -25.14
C LYS A 301 -15.55 16.99 -25.58
N TRP A 302 -16.26 16.35 -24.64
CA TRP A 302 -17.09 15.20 -24.95
C TRP A 302 -18.24 15.58 -25.90
N TYR A 303 -18.88 16.73 -25.69
CA TYR A 303 -19.97 17.23 -26.55
C TYR A 303 -19.50 17.46 -27.98
N GLN A 304 -18.37 18.17 -28.17
CA GLN A 304 -17.79 18.43 -29.50
C GLN A 304 -17.49 17.14 -30.29
N GLY A 305 -17.21 16.02 -29.60
CA GLY A 305 -16.98 14.71 -30.24
C GLY A 305 -18.24 13.91 -30.56
N HIS A 306 -19.40 14.26 -29.97
CA HIS A 306 -20.64 13.48 -30.04
C HIS A 306 -21.84 14.26 -30.65
N THR A 307 -21.60 15.50 -31.09
CA THR A 307 -22.60 16.40 -31.70
C THR A 307 -23.30 15.85 -32.94
N SER A 308 -22.72 14.87 -33.65
CA SER A 308 -23.30 14.33 -34.89
C SER A 308 -24.15 13.07 -34.73
N GLU A 309 -24.10 12.37 -33.59
CA GLU A 309 -24.83 11.08 -33.41
C GLU A 309 -25.94 11.12 -32.36
N VAL A 310 -25.94 12.08 -31.44
CA VAL A 310 -26.77 12.00 -30.22
C VAL A 310 -27.64 13.25 -30.00
N TRP A 311 -27.33 14.38 -30.64
CA TRP A 311 -27.90 15.68 -30.29
C TRP A 311 -28.16 16.55 -31.52
N LEU A 312 -29.42 16.70 -31.92
CA LEU A 312 -29.86 17.77 -32.82
C LEU A 312 -30.31 18.95 -31.94
N PRO A 313 -29.76 20.16 -32.08
CA PRO A 313 -30.35 21.33 -31.42
C PRO A 313 -31.75 21.58 -31.98
N PRO A 314 -32.71 22.09 -31.17
CA PRO A 314 -34.01 22.50 -31.68
C PRO A 314 -33.83 23.58 -32.75
N ALA A 315 -34.65 23.54 -33.81
CA ALA A 315 -34.55 24.36 -35.02
C ALA A 315 -34.84 25.87 -34.81
N SER A 316 -34.72 26.39 -33.59
CA SER A 316 -35.08 27.75 -33.24
C SER A 316 -33.96 28.42 -32.44
N GLU A 317 -32.87 28.76 -33.12
CA GLU A 317 -32.17 30.06 -33.01
C GLU A 317 -30.84 30.01 -33.77
N PRO A 318 -30.58 30.94 -34.71
CA PRO A 318 -29.29 31.02 -35.38
C PRO A 318 -28.19 31.51 -34.42
N PRO A 319 -26.93 31.10 -34.61
CA PRO A 319 -25.81 31.50 -33.77
C PRO A 319 -25.38 32.93 -34.13
N ASN A 320 -26.16 33.93 -33.76
CA ASN A 320 -25.81 35.34 -33.94
C ASN A 320 -26.24 36.15 -32.72
N SER A 321 -25.53 35.95 -31.61
CA SER A 321 -25.36 36.99 -30.59
C SER A 321 -23.89 37.00 -30.15
N PRO A 322 -23.14 38.07 -30.47
CA PRO A 322 -21.81 38.27 -29.92
C PRO A 322 -21.96 38.99 -28.58
N LYS A 323 -21.70 38.27 -27.47
CA LYS A 323 -21.40 38.72 -26.10
C LYS A 323 -22.15 37.87 -25.08
N SER A 324 -21.51 36.82 -24.61
CA SER A 324 -21.65 36.34 -23.25
C SER A 324 -20.32 35.70 -22.83
N ASP A 325 -20.05 35.66 -21.53
CA ASP A 325 -18.78 35.24 -20.94
C ASP A 325 -18.17 34.00 -21.62
N PRO A 326 -16.84 33.83 -21.65
CA PRO A 326 -16.22 32.55 -22.03
C PRO A 326 -16.62 31.37 -21.11
N ASN A 327 -17.43 31.64 -20.08
CA ASN A 327 -18.09 30.69 -19.17
C ASN A 327 -19.58 30.46 -19.47
N ASP A 328 -20.18 31.16 -20.43
CA ASP A 328 -21.59 31.06 -20.74
C ASP A 328 -21.77 30.03 -21.87
N PHE A 329 -22.34 28.88 -21.51
CA PHE A 329 -22.47 27.71 -22.40
C PHE A 329 -23.93 27.48 -22.76
N PRO A 330 -24.23 26.94 -23.95
CA PRO A 330 -25.55 26.37 -24.19
C PRO A 330 -25.78 25.32 -23.08
N PRO A 331 -26.89 25.40 -22.34
CA PRO A 331 -27.14 24.51 -21.21
C PRO A 331 -27.11 23.08 -21.72
N ILE A 332 -26.16 22.26 -21.25
CA ILE A 332 -26.21 20.82 -21.45
C ILE A 332 -27.39 20.37 -20.57
N PRO A 333 -28.57 20.04 -21.11
CA PRO A 333 -29.81 19.92 -20.33
C PRO A 333 -29.83 18.74 -19.34
N LEU A 334 -28.74 17.97 -19.28
CA LEU A 334 -28.63 16.76 -18.47
C LEU A 334 -27.54 16.78 -17.40
N LEU A 335 -26.65 17.78 -17.41
CA LEU A 335 -25.59 17.92 -16.41
C LEU A 335 -25.77 19.25 -15.70
N ASP A 336 -26.70 19.24 -14.75
CA ASP A 336 -26.92 20.39 -13.87
C ASP A 336 -25.66 20.69 -13.05
N ASP A 337 -25.48 21.97 -12.72
CA ASP A 337 -24.39 22.45 -11.86
C ASP A 337 -24.35 21.73 -10.50
N THR A 338 -25.52 21.29 -10.02
CA THR A 338 -25.69 20.48 -8.80
C THR A 338 -25.06 19.09 -8.91
N LEU A 339 -25.16 18.43 -10.07
CA LEU A 339 -24.55 17.13 -10.33
C LEU A 339 -23.03 17.26 -10.39
N LEU A 340 -22.53 18.25 -11.13
CA LEU A 340 -21.09 18.53 -11.22
C LEU A 340 -20.49 18.87 -9.86
N SER A 341 -21.18 19.71 -9.07
CA SER A 341 -20.75 20.06 -7.72
C SER A 341 -20.73 18.82 -6.83
N SER A 342 -21.76 17.96 -6.90
CA SER A 342 -21.79 16.73 -6.09
C SER A 342 -20.71 15.72 -6.48
N LEU A 343 -20.44 15.54 -7.78
CA LEU A 343 -19.35 14.68 -8.27
C LEU A 343 -17.99 15.23 -7.82
N SER A 344 -17.81 16.56 -7.88
CA SER A 344 -16.57 17.20 -7.42
C SER A 344 -16.34 17.03 -5.91
N SER A 345 -17.38 17.19 -5.09
CA SER A 345 -17.30 16.94 -3.64
C SER A 345 -17.04 15.48 -3.33
N SER A 346 -17.67 14.56 -4.08
CA SER A 346 -17.55 13.12 -3.85
C SER A 346 -16.21 12.53 -4.33
N ALA A 347 -15.52 13.20 -5.25
CA ALA A 347 -14.21 12.78 -5.74
C ALA A 347 -13.04 13.12 -4.78
N ASN A 348 -13.28 13.93 -3.74
CA ASN A 348 -12.31 14.30 -2.71
C ASN A 348 -10.92 14.72 -3.26
N GLY A 349 -10.92 15.46 -4.37
CA GLY A 349 -9.70 15.97 -5.02
C GLY A 349 -9.00 15.02 -6.01
N ASP A 350 -9.52 13.80 -6.24
CA ASP A 350 -9.01 12.90 -7.29
C ASP A 350 -9.73 13.17 -8.63
N CYS A 351 -9.04 13.83 -9.56
CA CYS A 351 -9.59 14.15 -10.88
C CYS A 351 -9.85 12.92 -11.74
N ARG A 352 -9.06 11.85 -11.61
CA ARG A 352 -9.24 10.62 -12.40
C ARG A 352 -10.54 9.95 -12.00
N VAL A 353 -10.83 9.88 -10.70
CA VAL A 353 -12.10 9.38 -10.18
C VAL A 353 -13.26 10.24 -10.66
N ALA A 354 -13.14 11.57 -10.54
CA ALA A 354 -14.17 12.49 -11.00
C ALA A 354 -14.51 12.32 -12.49
N LEU A 355 -13.49 12.21 -13.35
CA LEU A 355 -13.64 12.02 -14.79
C LEU A 355 -14.25 10.66 -15.15
N ASN A 356 -13.87 9.59 -14.46
CA ASN A 356 -14.46 8.27 -14.68
C ASN A 356 -15.94 8.23 -14.28
N SER A 357 -16.31 8.90 -13.18
CA SER A 357 -17.72 9.02 -12.77
C SER A 357 -18.53 9.86 -13.76
N LEU A 358 -17.96 10.96 -14.26
CA LEU A 358 -18.57 11.76 -15.31
C LEU A 358 -18.75 10.97 -16.60
N GLU A 359 -17.74 10.22 -17.04
CA GLU A 359 -17.81 9.36 -18.22
C GLU A 359 -18.91 8.30 -18.09
N THR A 360 -19.03 7.69 -16.91
CA THR A 360 -20.10 6.73 -16.62
C THR A 360 -21.47 7.39 -16.73
N ALA A 361 -21.64 8.58 -16.13
CA ALA A 361 -22.89 9.34 -16.20
C ALA A 361 -23.25 9.72 -17.66
N LEU A 362 -22.28 10.23 -18.43
CA LEU A 362 -22.44 10.60 -19.83
C LEU A 362 -22.81 9.40 -20.71
N ASN A 363 -22.16 8.25 -20.51
CA ASN A 363 -22.46 7.04 -21.27
C ASN A 363 -23.85 6.49 -20.98
N LEU A 364 -24.32 6.56 -19.72
CA LEU A 364 -25.69 6.20 -19.36
C LEU A 364 -26.71 7.13 -20.02
N ILE A 365 -26.45 8.44 -19.97
CA ILE A 365 -27.24 9.46 -20.66
C ILE A 365 -27.33 9.18 -22.16
N ALA A 366 -26.19 8.94 -22.82
CA ALA A 366 -26.12 8.70 -24.25
C ALA A 366 -26.86 7.41 -24.64
N LYS A 367 -26.78 6.36 -23.82
CA LYS A 367 -27.50 5.10 -24.03
C LYS A 367 -29.02 5.29 -23.97
N GLU A 368 -29.51 6.03 -22.99
CA GLU A 368 -30.94 6.36 -22.85
C GLU A 368 -31.46 7.19 -24.03
N CYS A 369 -30.70 8.22 -24.47
CA CYS A 369 -31.00 8.98 -25.69
C CYS A 369 -31.16 8.05 -26.90
N ARG A 370 -30.21 7.13 -27.11
CA ARG A 370 -30.20 6.21 -28.27
C ARG A 370 -31.35 5.21 -28.24
N LEU A 371 -31.77 4.75 -27.06
CA LEU A 371 -32.92 3.83 -26.94
C LEU A 371 -34.23 4.52 -27.31
N ARG A 372 -34.40 5.80 -26.95
CA ARG A 372 -35.62 6.54 -27.27
C ARG A 372 -35.68 7.08 -28.70
N ALA A 373 -34.54 7.38 -29.32
CA ALA A 373 -34.50 7.70 -30.75
C ALA A 373 -35.00 6.55 -31.65
N ARG A 374 -35.17 5.33 -31.10
CA ARG A 374 -35.73 4.15 -31.79
C ARG A 374 -37.22 3.94 -31.54
N LEU A 375 -37.86 4.76 -30.69
CA LEU A 375 -39.31 4.68 -30.46
C LEU A 375 -40.05 5.42 -31.58
N PRO A 376 -41.15 4.87 -32.11
CA PRO A 376 -41.96 5.56 -33.13
C PRO A 376 -42.54 6.86 -32.56
N ASP A 377 -42.47 7.90 -33.39
CA ASP A 377 -42.82 9.28 -33.09
C ASP A 377 -44.25 9.39 -32.52
N GLN A 378 -44.36 9.76 -31.24
CA GLN A 378 -45.60 10.29 -30.66
C GLN A 378 -45.29 11.64 -30.02
N GLY A 379 -45.33 12.68 -30.85
CA GLY A 379 -45.66 14.04 -30.44
C GLY A 379 -44.55 14.83 -29.75
N GLU A 380 -44.01 15.77 -30.53
CA GLU A 380 -43.09 16.86 -30.18
C GLU A 380 -41.73 16.49 -29.56
N PRO A 381 -40.65 17.17 -29.95
CA PRO A 381 -39.34 17.03 -29.32
C PRO A 381 -39.41 17.66 -27.93
N ARG A 382 -39.96 16.92 -26.96
CA ARG A 382 -39.94 17.31 -25.55
C ARG A 382 -38.49 17.44 -25.13
N LEU A 383 -38.06 18.68 -24.88
CA LEU A 383 -36.86 19.02 -24.12
C LEU A 383 -36.76 18.03 -22.95
N TRP A 384 -35.77 17.13 -22.99
CA TRP A 384 -35.67 16.06 -22.00
C TRP A 384 -35.37 16.68 -20.63
N LYS A 385 -36.40 16.85 -19.80
CA LYS A 385 -36.25 17.10 -18.36
C LYS A 385 -36.03 15.76 -17.69
N TRP A 386 -34.89 15.59 -17.04
CA TRP A 386 -34.59 14.43 -16.22
C TRP A 386 -35.47 14.49 -14.96
N ASP A 387 -36.36 13.51 -14.74
CA ASP A 387 -37.18 13.45 -13.53
C ASP A 387 -36.29 13.46 -12.29
N SER A 388 -36.63 14.25 -11.27
CA SER A 388 -35.86 14.39 -10.02
C SER A 388 -35.53 13.03 -9.39
N GLU A 389 -36.47 12.09 -9.40
CA GLU A 389 -36.29 10.74 -8.85
C GLU A 389 -35.21 9.92 -9.56
N LYS A 390 -35.13 9.98 -10.89
CA LYS A 390 -34.07 9.29 -11.64
C LYS A 390 -32.71 9.93 -11.39
N LYS A 391 -32.69 11.24 -11.12
CA LYS A 391 -31.46 12.00 -10.81
C LYS A 391 -30.94 11.51 -9.48
N ASP A 392 -31.82 11.41 -8.50
CA ASP A 392 -31.50 10.91 -7.18
C ASP A 392 -31.09 9.44 -7.20
N ALA A 393 -31.71 8.61 -8.02
CA ALA A 393 -31.30 7.21 -8.21
C ALA A 393 -29.90 7.08 -8.83
N LEU A 394 -29.61 7.84 -9.90
CA LEU A 394 -28.29 7.89 -10.52
C LEU A 394 -27.24 8.42 -9.53
N MET A 395 -27.58 9.49 -8.80
CA MET A 395 -26.74 10.09 -7.76
C MET A 395 -26.45 9.12 -6.63
N LYS A 396 -27.44 8.37 -6.18
CA LYS A 396 -27.29 7.34 -5.15
C LYS A 396 -26.43 6.17 -5.64
N GLY A 397 -26.57 5.78 -6.91
CA GLY A 397 -25.72 4.79 -7.58
C GLY A 397 -24.26 5.24 -7.65
N LEU A 398 -24.01 6.45 -8.18
CA LEU A 398 -22.68 7.04 -8.30
C LEU A 398 -22.02 7.26 -6.93
N LYS A 399 -22.76 7.80 -5.94
CA LYS A 399 -22.27 7.98 -4.57
C LYS A 399 -21.90 6.63 -3.94
N ARG A 400 -22.70 5.57 -4.08
CA ARG A 400 -22.33 4.24 -3.58
C ARG A 400 -20.98 3.74 -4.12
N THR A 401 -20.66 4.04 -5.38
CA THR A 401 -19.37 3.67 -5.99
C THR A 401 -18.21 4.58 -5.53
N LEU A 402 -18.50 5.83 -5.15
CA LEU A 402 -17.51 6.84 -4.77
C LEU A 402 -17.18 6.87 -3.26
N THR A 403 -18.17 6.67 -2.39
CA THR A 403 -18.06 6.86 -0.92
C THR A 403 -17.18 5.81 -0.22
N PHE A 404 -16.78 4.72 -0.88
CA PHE A 404 -16.04 3.62 -0.24
C PHE A 404 -14.51 3.66 -0.41
N ARG A 405 -13.94 4.73 -0.97
CA ARG A 405 -12.49 4.83 -1.16
C ARG A 405 -11.84 5.72 -0.11
N TYR A 406 -11.57 5.09 1.03
CA TYR A 406 -10.57 5.53 1.98
C TYR A 406 -9.21 5.69 1.32
N ASP A 407 -8.54 6.81 1.60
CA ASP A 407 -7.20 7.10 1.11
C ASP A 407 -6.17 6.28 1.91
N ARG A 408 -5.93 5.04 1.47
CA ARG A 408 -4.98 4.10 2.11
C ARG A 408 -3.53 4.61 2.13
N THR A 409 -3.22 5.65 1.35
CA THR A 409 -1.86 6.13 1.04
C THR A 409 -1.55 7.56 1.49
N GLY A 410 -2.52 8.28 2.09
CA GLY A 410 -2.39 9.72 2.40
C GLY A 410 -2.57 10.09 3.88
N ASP A 411 -2.59 11.40 4.15
CA ASP A 411 -2.69 12.02 5.50
C ASP A 411 -3.89 11.52 6.31
N ALA A 412 -5.01 11.22 5.64
CA ALA A 412 -6.23 10.75 6.30
C ALA A 412 -6.00 9.46 7.10
N ARG A 413 -5.11 8.57 6.65
CA ARG A 413 -4.75 7.36 7.43
C ARG A 413 -4.01 7.71 8.71
N TYR A 414 -3.10 8.68 8.66
CA TYR A 414 -2.34 9.16 9.81
C TYR A 414 -3.25 9.89 10.80
N ASP A 415 -4.18 10.69 10.30
CA ASP A 415 -5.18 11.38 11.12
C ASP A 415 -6.07 10.38 11.85
N MET A 416 -6.56 9.36 11.14
CA MET A 416 -7.45 8.34 11.69
C MET A 416 -6.79 7.47 12.76
N ILE A 417 -5.56 6.99 12.51
CA ILE A 417 -4.82 6.22 13.50
C ILE A 417 -4.39 7.10 14.68
N SER A 418 -4.11 8.38 14.43
CA SER A 418 -3.78 9.32 15.50
C SER A 418 -5.01 9.62 16.35
N ALA A 419 -6.19 9.74 15.76
CA ALA A 419 -7.44 9.93 16.48
C ALA A 419 -7.71 8.71 17.38
N LEU A 420 -7.53 7.48 16.86
CA LEU A 420 -7.61 6.27 17.69
C LEU A 420 -6.63 6.32 18.88
N HIS A 421 -5.35 6.60 18.62
CA HIS A 421 -4.31 6.71 19.67
C HIS A 421 -4.70 7.74 20.75
N LYS A 422 -5.11 8.94 20.32
CA LYS A 422 -5.47 10.02 21.24
C LYS A 422 -6.73 9.68 22.05
N SER A 423 -7.71 9.01 21.45
CA SER A 423 -8.90 8.53 22.17
C SER A 423 -8.55 7.47 23.21
N VAL A 424 -7.67 6.51 22.87
CA VAL A 424 -7.19 5.51 23.85
C VAL A 424 -6.41 6.19 24.98
N ARG A 425 -5.46 7.07 24.67
CA ARG A 425 -4.68 7.83 25.66
C ARG A 425 -5.56 8.69 26.57
N GLY A 426 -6.61 9.28 26.02
CA GLY A 426 -7.62 10.05 26.75
C GLY A 426 -8.65 9.21 27.50
N SER A 427 -8.55 7.88 27.47
CA SER A 427 -9.50 6.94 28.08
C SER A 427 -10.95 7.10 27.61
N ASP A 428 -11.15 7.59 26.38
CA ASP A 428 -12.47 7.63 25.74
C ASP A 428 -12.64 6.40 24.85
N GLY A 429 -13.18 5.33 25.45
CA GLY A 429 -13.43 4.06 24.77
C GLY A 429 -14.45 4.18 23.62
N SER A 430 -15.42 5.08 23.72
CA SER A 430 -16.45 5.26 22.69
C SER A 430 -15.85 5.90 21.43
N ALA A 431 -15.07 6.97 21.60
CA ALA A 431 -14.36 7.60 20.49
C ALA A 431 -13.33 6.63 19.88
N ALA A 432 -12.59 5.87 20.69
CA ALA A 432 -11.64 4.88 20.21
C ALA A 432 -12.31 3.81 19.35
N MET A 433 -13.45 3.27 19.79
CA MET A 433 -14.24 2.31 19.02
C MET A 433 -14.74 2.88 17.69
N TYR A 434 -15.20 4.14 17.68
CA TYR A 434 -15.63 4.81 16.46
C TYR A 434 -14.50 4.91 15.43
N TRP A 435 -13.31 5.36 15.84
CA TRP A 435 -12.15 5.49 14.94
C TRP A 435 -11.66 4.13 14.44
N LEU A 436 -11.65 3.10 15.28
CA LEU A 436 -11.36 1.72 14.87
C LEU A 436 -12.36 1.24 13.81
N ALA A 437 -13.66 1.37 14.08
CA ALA A 437 -14.71 0.93 13.17
C ALA A 437 -14.65 1.66 11.82
N ARG A 438 -14.39 2.97 11.84
CA ARG A 438 -14.19 3.77 10.64
C ARG A 438 -12.98 3.30 9.83
N MET A 439 -11.85 2.96 10.45
CA MET A 439 -10.68 2.42 9.75
C MET A 439 -10.95 1.02 9.16
N LEU A 440 -11.61 0.14 9.89
CA LEU A 440 -11.91 -1.21 9.42
C LEU A 440 -12.94 -1.21 8.29
N THR A 441 -14.00 -0.41 8.39
CA THR A 441 -15.01 -0.26 7.33
C THR A 441 -14.46 0.44 6.09
N ALA A 442 -13.50 1.34 6.27
CA ALA A 442 -12.71 1.95 5.22
C ALA A 442 -11.77 0.96 4.49
N GLY A 443 -11.58 -0.26 5.02
CA GLY A 443 -10.65 -1.24 4.47
C GLY A 443 -9.18 -0.89 4.71
N GLU A 444 -8.86 -0.25 5.85
CA GLU A 444 -7.49 -0.12 6.33
C GLU A 444 -6.86 -1.51 6.58
N ASP A 445 -5.54 -1.60 6.45
CA ASP A 445 -4.79 -2.81 6.76
C ASP A 445 -4.86 -3.10 8.28
N PRO A 446 -5.48 -4.22 8.71
CA PRO A 446 -5.57 -4.56 10.13
C PRO A 446 -4.20 -4.77 10.77
N VAL A 447 -3.19 -5.21 10.01
CA VAL A 447 -1.82 -5.42 10.52
C VAL A 447 -1.20 -4.09 10.97
N TYR A 448 -1.49 -3.01 10.24
CA TYR A 448 -1.07 -1.68 10.63
C TYR A 448 -1.72 -1.21 11.93
N ILE A 449 -3.03 -1.43 12.06
CA ILE A 449 -3.78 -1.08 13.28
C ILE A 449 -3.25 -1.89 14.48
N ALA A 450 -3.05 -3.19 14.31
CA ALA A 450 -2.51 -4.09 15.32
C ALA A 450 -1.14 -3.63 15.83
N ARG A 451 -0.22 -3.26 14.94
CA ARG A 451 1.10 -2.73 15.33
C ARG A 451 0.98 -1.49 16.20
N ARG A 452 0.05 -0.58 15.89
CA ARG A 452 -0.15 0.65 16.66
C ARG A 452 -0.80 0.38 18.02
N ILE A 453 -1.71 -0.59 18.10
CA ILE A 453 -2.30 -1.06 19.36
C ILE A 453 -1.24 -1.68 20.29
N ILE A 454 -0.29 -2.47 19.75
CA ILE A 454 0.82 -3.00 20.55
C ILE A 454 1.69 -1.88 21.12
N VAL A 455 1.96 -0.83 20.31
CA VAL A 455 2.73 0.33 20.77
C VAL A 455 2.01 1.05 21.92
N MET A 456 0.69 1.28 21.81
CA MET A 456 -0.12 1.88 22.89
C MET A 456 0.07 1.15 24.22
N ALA A 457 0.11 -0.20 24.20
CA ALA A 457 0.26 -1.00 25.41
C ALA A 457 1.59 -0.71 26.15
N SER A 458 2.67 -0.40 25.44
CA SER A 458 3.99 -0.12 26.05
C SER A 458 4.25 1.37 26.29
N GLU A 459 3.69 2.23 25.43
CA GLU A 459 3.87 3.68 25.47
C GLU A 459 2.89 4.36 26.43
N ASP A 460 1.59 4.06 26.30
CA ASP A 460 0.52 4.79 26.98
C ASP A 460 0.04 4.11 28.26
N ILE A 461 0.15 2.78 28.35
CA ILE A 461 -0.24 1.97 29.52
C ILE A 461 1.02 1.60 30.32
N GLY A 462 2.03 1.04 29.64
CA GLY A 462 3.36 0.80 30.18
C GLY A 462 3.33 -0.01 31.47
N LEU A 463 4.05 0.48 32.49
CA LEU A 463 4.17 -0.20 33.80
C LEU A 463 2.94 -0.02 34.71
N ALA A 464 1.93 0.76 34.31
CA ALA A 464 0.70 0.87 35.10
C ALA A 464 -0.14 -0.40 35.06
N ASP A 465 -0.03 -1.17 33.98
CA ASP A 465 -0.61 -2.50 33.87
C ASP A 465 0.28 -3.42 33.01
N ASN A 466 1.03 -4.28 33.70
CA ASN A 466 1.96 -5.22 33.09
C ASN A 466 1.25 -6.34 32.29
N HIS A 467 -0.06 -6.51 32.43
CA HIS A 467 -0.83 -7.50 31.68
C HIS A 467 -1.23 -7.02 30.28
N ALA A 468 -1.21 -5.70 30.04
CA ALA A 468 -1.61 -5.12 28.76
C ALA A 468 -0.79 -5.69 27.59
N LEU A 469 0.54 -5.53 27.59
CA LEU A 469 1.36 -5.96 26.46
C LEU A 469 1.19 -7.46 26.10
N PRO A 470 1.24 -8.41 27.05
CA PRO A 470 0.96 -9.82 26.76
C PRO A 470 -0.44 -10.07 26.19
N LEU A 471 -1.48 -9.46 26.78
CA LEU A 471 -2.85 -9.60 26.30
C LEU A 471 -3.00 -9.09 24.86
N LEU A 472 -2.40 -7.93 24.56
CA LEU A 472 -2.48 -7.31 23.24
C LEU A 472 -1.76 -8.16 22.19
N ILE A 473 -0.54 -8.65 22.47
CA ILE A 473 0.18 -9.55 21.55
C ILE A 473 -0.67 -10.78 21.21
N TRP A 474 -1.32 -11.37 22.21
CA TRP A 474 -2.18 -12.53 21.99
C TRP A 474 -3.47 -12.15 21.23
N GLY A 475 -4.14 -11.07 21.62
CA GLY A 475 -5.38 -10.61 20.99
C GLY A 475 -5.20 -10.24 19.52
N VAL A 476 -4.07 -9.62 19.17
CA VAL A 476 -3.78 -9.28 17.77
C VAL A 476 -3.15 -10.40 16.95
N SER A 477 -2.79 -11.54 17.56
CA SER A 477 -2.18 -12.68 16.85
C SER A 477 -3.00 -13.16 15.65
N SER A 478 -4.33 -13.13 15.79
CA SER A 478 -5.31 -13.44 14.74
C SER A 478 -5.17 -12.60 13.46
N VAL A 479 -4.56 -11.43 13.55
CA VAL A 479 -4.31 -10.52 12.42
C VAL A 479 -3.11 -10.96 11.57
N PHE A 480 -2.19 -11.74 12.13
CA PHE A 480 -0.96 -12.18 11.48
C PHE A 480 -1.05 -13.59 10.87
N GLY A 481 -2.19 -14.27 11.01
CA GLY A 481 -2.40 -15.63 10.49
C GLY A 481 -2.74 -15.68 8.99
N GLU A 482 -2.52 -16.84 8.36
CA GLU A 482 -2.79 -17.07 6.93
C GLU A 482 -4.28 -17.28 6.61
N ILE A 483 -5.07 -17.78 7.56
CA ILE A 483 -6.52 -17.99 7.42
C ILE A 483 -7.24 -16.92 8.23
N VAL A 484 -7.82 -15.95 7.53
CA VAL A 484 -8.39 -14.76 8.17
C VAL A 484 -9.87 -14.63 7.87
N LEU A 485 -10.72 -14.78 8.89
CA LEU A 485 -12.07 -14.24 8.86
C LEU A 485 -12.03 -12.78 9.38
N PHE A 486 -12.45 -11.84 8.54
CA PHE A 486 -12.48 -10.41 8.88
C PHE A 486 -13.29 -10.12 10.16
N GLU A 487 -14.36 -10.86 10.39
CA GLU A 487 -15.22 -10.69 11.56
C GLU A 487 -14.48 -11.00 12.88
N MET A 488 -13.62 -12.02 12.87
CA MET A 488 -12.78 -12.36 14.02
C MET A 488 -11.77 -11.25 14.32
N ILE A 489 -11.09 -10.74 13.29
CA ILE A 489 -10.14 -9.61 13.44
C ILE A 489 -10.84 -8.41 14.05
N ARG A 490 -12.01 -8.04 13.53
CA ARG A 490 -12.79 -6.89 13.99
C ARG A 490 -13.11 -7.00 15.49
N ILE A 491 -13.56 -8.16 15.94
CA ILE A 491 -13.94 -8.40 17.33
C ILE A 491 -12.71 -8.40 18.25
N ASN A 492 -11.62 -9.05 17.84
CA ASN A 492 -10.39 -9.12 18.64
C ASN A 492 -9.73 -7.75 18.79
N LEU A 493 -9.66 -6.97 17.71
CA LEU A 493 -9.16 -5.60 17.76
C LEU A 493 -10.05 -4.70 18.63
N ALA A 494 -11.37 -4.87 18.56
CA ALA A 494 -12.29 -4.13 19.42
C ALA A 494 -12.05 -4.45 20.91
N HIS A 495 -11.90 -5.72 21.28
CA HIS A 495 -11.56 -6.11 22.65
C HIS A 495 -10.26 -5.42 23.11
N CYS A 496 -9.21 -5.51 22.30
CA CYS A 496 -7.92 -4.89 22.57
C CYS A 496 -8.04 -3.38 22.81
N VAL A 497 -8.80 -2.67 21.98
CA VAL A 497 -9.00 -1.22 22.10
C VAL A 497 -9.84 -0.86 23.34
N ALA A 498 -10.88 -1.63 23.67
CA ALA A 498 -11.66 -1.43 24.91
C ALA A 498 -10.75 -1.53 26.14
N TYR A 499 -9.98 -2.61 26.21
CA TYR A 499 -9.06 -2.86 27.31
C TYR A 499 -8.07 -1.71 27.50
N LEU A 500 -7.42 -1.26 26.43
CA LEU A 500 -6.44 -0.17 26.50
C LEU A 500 -7.09 1.17 26.88
N ALA A 501 -8.31 1.44 26.42
CA ALA A 501 -9.03 2.66 26.77
C ALA A 501 -9.36 2.71 28.28
N GLU A 502 -9.73 1.57 28.87
CA GLU A 502 -10.08 1.44 30.28
C GLU A 502 -8.87 1.26 31.21
N ALA A 503 -7.72 0.82 30.68
CA ALA A 503 -6.51 0.58 31.45
C ALA A 503 -5.91 1.87 32.07
N PRO A 504 -5.24 1.77 33.23
CA PRO A 504 -4.52 2.90 33.80
C PRO A 504 -3.38 3.34 32.87
N LYS A 505 -3.15 4.66 32.78
CA LYS A 505 -2.19 5.25 31.83
C LYS A 505 -0.86 5.56 32.50
N SER A 506 0.24 5.19 31.85
CA SER A 506 1.59 5.55 32.29
C SER A 506 2.58 5.51 31.14
N THR A 507 3.23 6.65 30.92
CA THR A 507 4.34 6.83 29.97
C THR A 507 5.71 6.59 30.62
N ARG A 508 5.74 6.06 31.86
CA ARG A 508 6.96 6.00 32.70
C ARG A 508 8.13 5.27 32.04
N SER A 509 7.89 4.09 31.45
CA SER A 509 8.92 3.30 30.75
C SER A 509 9.35 3.98 29.45
N TYR A 510 8.40 4.54 28.71
CA TYR A 510 8.62 5.22 27.44
C TYR A 510 9.47 6.50 27.62
N GLU A 511 9.07 7.38 28.53
CA GLU A 511 9.82 8.60 28.85
C GLU A 511 11.18 8.32 29.49
N ALA A 512 11.31 7.20 30.21
CA ALA A 512 12.61 6.79 30.76
C ALA A 512 13.60 6.44 29.65
N TYR A 513 13.16 5.68 28.64
CA TYR A 513 13.97 5.38 27.47
C TYR A 513 14.33 6.65 26.70
N ASN A 514 13.37 7.53 26.42
CA ASN A 514 13.63 8.77 25.67
C ASN A 514 14.67 9.67 26.37
N ARG A 515 14.65 9.74 27.71
CA ARG A 515 15.66 10.49 28.46
C ARG A 515 17.04 9.84 28.42
N ALA A 516 17.10 8.51 28.49
CA ALA A 516 18.35 7.77 28.34
C ALA A 516 18.91 7.90 26.92
N GLU A 517 18.07 7.83 25.89
CA GLU A 517 18.45 8.02 24.49
C GLU A 517 18.97 9.44 24.23
N ALA A 518 18.34 10.46 24.81
CA ALA A 518 18.82 11.83 24.74
C ALA A 518 20.21 12.02 25.38
N ALA A 519 20.53 11.25 26.43
CA ALA A 519 21.87 11.25 27.06
C ALA A 519 22.95 10.53 26.23
N CYS A 520 22.56 9.83 25.15
CA CYS A 520 23.48 9.16 24.23
C CYS A 520 23.84 10.02 22.99
N ALA A 521 23.59 11.33 23.04
CA ALA A 521 23.84 12.24 21.92
C ALA A 521 25.33 12.24 21.47
N PRO A 522 25.61 12.40 20.17
CA PRO A 522 26.98 12.38 19.65
C PRO A 522 27.81 13.52 20.27
N GLY A 523 28.82 13.15 21.07
CA GLY A 523 29.67 14.06 21.85
C GLY A 523 29.77 13.69 23.33
N GLU A 524 28.78 12.98 23.87
CA GLU A 524 28.71 12.55 25.28
C GLU A 524 28.68 11.01 25.43
N LEU A 525 29.27 10.29 24.46
CA LEU A 525 29.38 8.83 24.51
C LEU A 525 30.46 8.43 25.53
N TYR A 526 30.02 8.17 26.76
CA TYR A 526 30.87 7.68 27.83
C TYR A 526 31.15 6.18 27.70
N ASP A 527 32.38 5.79 28.03
CA ASP A 527 32.75 4.37 28.12
C ASP A 527 32.01 3.66 29.26
N VAL A 528 31.83 2.34 29.09
CA VAL A 528 31.34 1.47 30.17
C VAL A 528 32.34 1.50 31.34
N PRO A 529 31.90 1.78 32.59
CA PRO A 529 32.75 1.75 33.77
C PRO A 529 33.50 0.41 33.90
N LEU A 530 34.78 0.44 34.32
CA LEU A 530 35.64 -0.75 34.39
C LEU A 530 35.01 -1.90 35.19
N GLN A 531 34.37 -1.60 36.31
CA GLN A 531 33.66 -2.60 37.14
C GLN A 531 32.48 -3.26 36.40
N MET A 532 31.85 -2.58 35.43
CA MET A 532 30.72 -3.11 34.67
C MET A 532 31.16 -3.88 33.41
N ARG A 533 32.46 -3.85 33.06
CA ARG A 533 32.97 -4.55 31.88
C ARG A 533 33.03 -6.05 32.11
N ASN A 534 32.79 -6.81 31.04
CA ASN A 534 32.95 -8.25 31.04
C ASN A 534 34.44 -8.64 31.13
N ALA A 535 34.79 -9.63 31.95
CA ALA A 535 36.17 -10.06 32.20
C ALA A 535 36.36 -11.60 32.15
N PRO A 536 36.10 -12.25 31.00
CA PRO A 536 36.18 -13.71 30.88
C PRO A 536 37.62 -14.25 30.82
N THR A 537 38.58 -13.45 30.34
CA THR A 537 39.99 -13.88 30.20
C THR A 537 40.86 -13.42 31.37
N GLY A 538 41.99 -14.09 31.60
CA GLY A 538 42.97 -13.69 32.63
C GLY A 538 43.49 -12.27 32.40
N LEU A 539 43.91 -11.96 31.17
CA LEU A 539 44.38 -10.63 30.78
C LEU A 539 43.36 -9.51 31.07
N MET A 540 42.06 -9.75 30.84
CA MET A 540 41.02 -8.75 31.14
C MET A 540 40.87 -8.49 32.63
N LYS A 541 41.03 -9.53 33.48
CA LYS A 541 41.03 -9.38 34.93
C LYS A 541 42.26 -8.61 35.41
N ASP A 542 43.42 -8.88 34.81
CA ASP A 542 44.68 -8.17 35.11
C ASP A 542 44.59 -6.68 34.74
N LEU A 543 43.83 -6.34 33.69
CA LEU A 543 43.48 -4.97 33.30
C LEU A 543 42.39 -4.33 34.18
N GLY A 544 41.93 -5.02 35.23
CA GLY A 544 40.95 -4.51 36.19
C GLY A 544 39.49 -4.56 35.71
N TYR A 545 39.17 -5.30 34.65
CA TYR A 545 37.79 -5.41 34.18
C TYR A 545 36.97 -6.23 35.17
N GLY A 546 35.77 -5.77 35.51
CA GLY A 546 34.92 -6.41 36.49
C GLY A 546 35.41 -6.25 37.94
N ALA A 547 36.55 -5.60 38.17
CA ALA A 547 37.08 -5.39 39.50
C ALA A 547 36.15 -4.48 40.31
N GLY A 548 35.78 -4.90 41.51
CA GLY A 548 34.89 -4.14 42.40
C GLY A 548 33.39 -4.35 42.15
N TYR A 549 32.99 -5.07 41.08
CA TYR A 549 31.59 -5.39 40.85
C TYR A 549 31.04 -6.34 41.90
N LYS A 550 29.94 -5.94 42.54
CA LYS A 550 29.25 -6.76 43.54
C LYS A 550 28.04 -7.41 42.90
N TYR A 551 28.12 -8.73 42.70
CA TYR A 551 27.02 -9.51 42.13
C TYR A 551 25.86 -9.63 43.13
N ASN A 552 24.75 -8.93 42.87
CA ASN A 552 23.62 -8.78 43.80
C ASN A 552 23.12 -10.09 44.45
N PRO A 553 22.96 -11.22 43.72
CA PRO A 553 22.50 -12.48 44.32
C PRO A 553 23.41 -13.09 45.40
N HIS A 554 24.66 -12.63 45.54
CA HIS A 554 25.58 -13.11 46.60
C HIS A 554 25.45 -12.36 47.92
N TYR A 555 24.57 -11.37 48.04
CA TYR A 555 24.44 -10.55 49.24
C TYR A 555 22.98 -10.46 49.70
N VAL A 556 22.79 -10.19 50.99
CA VAL A 556 21.50 -10.36 51.70
C VAL A 556 20.66 -9.05 51.75
N HIS A 557 21.17 -7.93 51.26
CA HIS A 557 20.55 -6.59 51.40
C HIS A 557 21.04 -5.66 50.28
N PRO A 558 20.40 -4.48 50.05
CA PRO A 558 20.69 -3.68 48.87
C PRO A 558 22.18 -3.33 48.80
N ILE A 559 22.77 -3.70 47.67
CA ILE A 559 24.14 -3.35 47.35
C ILE A 559 24.12 -2.16 46.39
N ALA A 560 24.95 -1.17 46.68
CA ALA A 560 25.26 -0.13 45.71
C ALA A 560 26.41 -0.59 44.80
N ASN A 561 26.16 -0.60 43.49
CA ASN A 561 27.17 -0.54 42.45
C ASN A 561 26.96 0.76 41.66
N GLU A 562 28.02 1.27 41.03
CA GLU A 562 27.89 2.40 40.10
C GLU A 562 27.65 1.84 38.69
N TYR A 563 26.38 1.75 38.32
CA TYR A 563 25.94 1.17 37.04
C TYR A 563 26.07 2.15 35.86
N LEU A 564 26.22 3.45 36.13
CA LEU A 564 26.34 4.50 35.13
C LEU A 564 27.74 5.14 35.17
N PRO A 565 28.20 5.73 34.05
CA PRO A 565 29.40 6.57 34.04
C PRO A 565 29.31 7.71 35.04
N PHE A 566 30.46 8.17 35.56
CA PHE A 566 30.55 9.23 36.57
C PHE A 566 29.69 10.47 36.27
N PRO A 567 29.67 11.02 35.03
CA PRO A 567 28.85 12.19 34.70
C PRO A 567 27.33 11.94 34.79
N LEU A 568 26.89 10.68 34.72
CA LEU A 568 25.48 10.28 34.69
C LEU A 568 24.99 9.66 36.01
N LEU A 569 25.81 9.62 37.07
CA LEU A 569 25.45 8.99 38.34
C LEU A 569 24.19 9.60 38.98
N ASN A 570 23.98 10.90 38.82
CA ASN A 570 22.77 11.58 39.32
C ASN A 570 21.48 11.09 38.62
N SER A 571 21.60 10.53 37.42
CA SER A 571 20.49 9.93 36.66
C SER A 571 20.23 8.46 36.99
N SER A 572 20.95 7.90 37.97
CA SER A 572 20.72 6.55 38.48
C SER A 572 19.44 6.48 39.32
N SER A 573 18.74 5.34 39.25
CA SER A 573 17.62 5.03 40.16
C SER A 573 18.03 4.95 41.64
N PHE A 574 19.34 4.85 41.92
CA PHE A 574 19.90 4.82 43.27
C PHE A 574 20.49 6.16 43.73
N SER A 575 20.33 7.23 42.94
CA SER A 575 20.79 8.58 43.28
C SER A 575 20.04 9.14 44.49
N ALA A 576 20.72 9.99 45.27
CA ALA A 576 20.12 10.75 46.38
C ALA A 576 19.04 11.74 45.92
N THR A 577 18.97 12.05 44.62
CA THR A 577 17.88 12.80 43.98
C THR A 577 17.08 11.90 43.02
N PRO A 578 16.12 11.10 43.53
CA PRO A 578 15.32 10.16 42.71
C PRO A 578 14.51 10.84 41.59
N CYS A 579 14.30 12.16 41.70
CA CYS A 579 13.59 12.94 40.68
C CYS A 579 14.41 13.14 39.40
N ASP A 580 15.73 12.98 39.44
CA ASP A 580 16.63 13.15 38.29
C ASP A 580 16.96 11.82 37.58
N SER A 581 16.48 10.69 38.11
CA SER A 581 16.74 9.38 37.54
C SER A 581 16.09 9.20 36.17
N PHE A 582 16.75 8.48 35.25
CA PHE A 582 16.16 8.14 33.96
C PHE A 582 14.84 7.40 34.13
N LEU A 583 14.76 6.43 35.04
CA LEU A 583 13.50 5.80 35.42
C LEU A 583 12.96 6.47 36.68
N GLN A 584 12.04 7.41 36.50
CA GLN A 584 11.41 8.13 37.62
C GLN A 584 10.57 7.18 38.49
N ALA A 585 10.32 7.59 39.74
CA ALA A 585 9.39 6.90 40.63
C ALA A 585 7.96 6.90 40.07
N GLU A 586 7.16 5.91 40.46
CA GLU A 586 5.74 5.86 40.13
C GLU A 586 5.01 7.09 40.70
N GLY A 587 4.10 7.68 39.90
CA GLY A 587 3.36 8.87 40.30
C GLY A 587 4.15 10.19 40.24
N SER A 588 5.38 10.22 39.70
CA SER A 588 6.12 11.47 39.54
C SER A 588 5.34 12.48 38.66
N ALA A 589 5.21 13.71 39.17
CA ALA A 589 4.61 14.85 38.45
C ALA A 589 5.66 15.72 37.75
N LYS A 590 6.95 15.36 37.81
CA LYS A 590 8.03 16.17 37.25
C LYS A 590 7.88 16.26 35.72
N GLY A 591 7.85 17.48 35.20
CA GLY A 591 7.65 17.74 33.76
C GLY A 591 6.19 17.77 33.31
N LYS A 592 5.23 17.47 34.19
CA LYS A 592 3.80 17.57 33.90
C LYS A 592 3.29 18.96 34.30
N ARG A 593 2.46 19.56 33.46
CA ARG A 593 1.75 20.82 33.75
C ARG A 593 0.33 20.50 34.21
N TYR A 594 -0.12 21.17 35.26
CA TYR A 594 -1.53 21.22 35.62
C TYR A 594 -2.18 22.33 34.80
N ASP A 595 -3.16 21.99 33.99
CA ASP A 595 -4.02 22.96 33.31
C ASP A 595 -5.27 23.15 34.16
N GLU A 596 -5.25 24.21 34.97
CA GLU A 596 -6.34 24.53 35.91
C GLU A 596 -7.66 24.83 35.19
N ASP A 597 -7.60 25.43 34.00
CA ASP A 597 -8.77 25.77 33.20
C ASP A 597 -9.41 24.48 32.66
N ALA A 598 -8.61 23.58 32.09
CA ALA A 598 -9.10 22.29 31.61
C ALA A 598 -9.62 21.40 32.74
N LEU A 599 -8.97 21.41 33.91
CA LEU A 599 -9.43 20.67 35.08
C LEU A 599 -10.75 21.21 35.61
N SER A 600 -10.90 22.54 35.70
CA SER A 600 -12.15 23.20 36.10
C SER A 600 -13.29 22.87 35.13
N ASP A 601 -13.00 22.89 33.83
CA ASP A 601 -13.96 22.50 32.79
C ASP A 601 -14.43 21.05 32.93
N TRP A 602 -13.50 20.12 33.24
CA TRP A 602 -13.82 18.72 33.50
C TRP A 602 -14.63 18.54 34.80
N GLU A 603 -14.28 19.26 35.87
CA GLU A 603 -15.02 19.23 37.13
C GLU A 603 -16.49 19.62 36.90
N VAL A 604 -16.75 20.66 36.12
CA VAL A 604 -18.10 21.12 35.74
C VAL A 604 -18.81 20.12 34.82
N LYS A 605 -18.16 19.65 33.76
CA LYS A 605 -18.81 18.85 32.71
C LYS A 605 -18.98 17.37 33.09
N SER A 606 -18.04 16.82 33.86
CA SER A 606 -17.89 15.37 34.05
C SER A 606 -17.88 14.94 35.52
N ASN A 607 -17.57 15.83 36.46
CA ASN A 607 -17.61 15.55 37.91
C ASN A 607 -18.79 16.21 38.62
N GLY A 608 -19.85 16.60 37.88
CA GLY A 608 -21.07 17.19 38.45
C GLY A 608 -20.86 18.54 39.14
N GLY A 609 -19.77 19.25 38.84
CA GLY A 609 -19.37 20.49 39.50
C GLY A 609 -18.61 20.30 40.81
N GLU A 610 -18.35 19.07 41.24
CA GLU A 610 -17.52 18.80 42.42
C GLU A 610 -16.03 18.93 42.09
N ARG A 611 -15.25 19.45 43.04
CA ARG A 611 -13.79 19.52 42.90
C ARG A 611 -13.16 18.13 42.90
N TRP A 612 -12.15 17.95 42.07
CA TRP A 612 -11.35 16.72 42.05
C TRP A 612 -10.59 16.56 43.37
N LYS A 613 -10.77 15.42 44.04
CA LYS A 613 -10.19 15.13 45.37
C LYS A 613 -8.65 15.27 45.44
N GLY A 614 -7.95 15.18 44.30
CA GLY A 614 -6.50 15.34 44.21
C GLY A 614 -6.01 16.79 44.22
N ARG A 615 -6.92 17.78 44.16
CA ARG A 615 -6.59 19.21 44.07
C ARG A 615 -6.07 19.81 45.39
N GLU A 616 -6.29 19.16 46.53
CA GLU A 616 -5.94 19.68 47.87
C GLU A 616 -4.48 19.43 48.31
N LYS A 617 -3.59 19.02 47.39
CA LYS A 617 -2.15 18.93 47.67
C LYS A 617 -1.35 19.73 46.66
N SER A 618 -1.30 21.04 46.87
CA SER A 618 -0.27 21.94 46.33
C SER A 618 0.48 22.59 47.47
#